data_AF-A0AAE3IGT0-F1
#
_entry.id   AF-A0AAE3IGT0-F1
#
_cell.length_a   1.000
_cell.length_b   1.000
_cell.length_c   1.000
_cell.angle_alpha   90.00
_cell.angle_beta   90.00
_cell.angle_gamma   90.00
#
_symmetry.space_group_name_H-M   'P 1'
#
loop_
_entity.id
_entity.type
_entity.pdbx_description
1 polymer ?
#
loop_
_entity_poly.entity_id
_entity_poly.type
_entity_poly.pdbx_seq_one_letter_code
_entity_poly.pdbx_strand_id
1 'polypeptide(L)'
;MISKLAKSIAHFFVVQNITEESKEVIYAYGMELLISDVLNTIIVLLIALFSHTLPAVVVFIAVFMGLRQFVGGFHANSHLSCMFTLVMVMMVFSYGICNVSGHITPIFSISFIMIALPIILCIAPVPHPNKPMSEELKQ
;
A
#
# COMPACT_ATOMS: atom_id res chain seq x y z
N MET A 1 -10.03 10.80 -12.42
CA MET A 1 -11.18 9.90 -12.57
C MET A 1 -11.58 9.30 -11.23
N ILE A 2 -10.63 8.67 -10.51
CA ILE A 2 -10.86 8.13 -9.16
C ILE A 2 -11.40 9.20 -8.21
N SER A 3 -10.79 10.40 -8.18
CA SER A 3 -11.26 11.53 -7.36
C SER A 3 -12.70 11.98 -7.66
N LYS A 4 -13.19 11.85 -8.90
CA LYS A 4 -14.59 12.18 -9.24
C LYS A 4 -15.56 11.11 -8.72
N LEU A 5 -15.19 9.84 -8.86
CA LEU A 5 -15.98 8.72 -8.34
C LEU A 5 -16.03 8.77 -6.80
N ALA A 6 -14.89 8.99 -6.15
CA ALA A 6 -14.78 9.10 -4.71
C ALA A 6 -15.63 10.25 -4.15
N LYS A 7 -15.59 11.44 -4.78
CA LYS A 7 -16.47 12.57 -4.45
C LYS A 7 -17.94 12.23 -4.64
N SER A 8 -18.31 11.55 -5.73
CA SER A 8 -19.70 11.16 -5.96
C SER A 8 -20.22 10.18 -4.89
N ILE A 9 -19.36 9.26 -4.42
CA ILE A 9 -19.72 8.33 -3.34
C ILE A 9 -19.83 9.07 -2.00
N ALA A 10 -18.90 9.97 -1.70
CA ALA A 10 -18.95 10.77 -0.48
C ALA A 10 -20.20 11.67 -0.44
N HIS A 11 -20.51 12.33 -1.56
CA HIS A 11 -21.73 13.12 -1.70
C HIS A 11 -23.00 12.26 -1.54
N PHE A 12 -23.00 11.02 -2.05
CA PHE A 12 -24.09 10.08 -1.82
C PHE A 12 -24.28 9.79 -0.31
N PHE A 13 -23.21 9.63 0.47
CA PHE A 13 -23.32 9.44 1.92
C PHE A 13 -23.91 10.65 2.64
N VAL A 14 -23.62 11.86 2.18
CA VAL A 14 -24.23 13.10 2.71
C VAL A 14 -25.73 13.12 2.40
N VAL A 15 -26.13 12.87 1.15
CA VAL A 15 -27.54 12.83 0.73
C VAL A 15 -28.35 11.78 1.49
N GLN A 16 -27.73 10.66 1.85
CA GLN A 16 -28.36 9.60 2.65
C GLN A 16 -28.31 9.85 4.18
N ASN A 17 -27.84 11.01 4.64
CA ASN A 17 -27.66 11.35 6.06
C ASN A 17 -26.77 10.34 6.83
N ILE A 18 -25.86 9.66 6.14
CA ILE A 18 -24.86 8.76 6.77
C ILE A 18 -23.73 9.58 7.40
N THR A 19 -23.45 10.76 6.86
CA THR A 19 -22.36 11.64 7.30
C THR A 19 -22.75 13.10 7.12
N GLU A 20 -22.20 13.96 7.98
CA GLU A 20 -22.36 15.42 7.90
C GLU A 20 -21.65 16.00 6.67
N GLU A 21 -22.24 17.03 6.06
CA GLU A 21 -21.64 17.77 4.94
C GLU A 21 -20.24 18.31 5.27
N SER A 22 -20.02 18.71 6.53
CA SER A 22 -18.72 19.16 7.05
C SER A 22 -17.60 18.14 6.88
N LYS A 23 -17.93 16.84 6.81
CA LYS A 23 -16.98 15.72 6.70
C LYS A 23 -16.91 15.16 5.27
N GLU A 24 -17.68 15.67 4.32
CA GLU A 24 -17.73 15.15 2.94
C GLU A 24 -16.33 15.10 2.31
N VAL A 25 -15.52 16.15 2.49
CA VAL A 25 -14.15 16.22 1.95
C VAL A 25 -13.25 15.12 2.52
N ILE A 26 -13.39 14.82 3.81
CA ILE A 26 -12.63 13.76 4.49
C ILE A 26 -13.03 12.39 3.95
N TYR A 27 -14.33 12.15 3.78
CA TYR A 27 -14.84 10.91 3.21
C TYR A 27 -14.45 10.76 1.73
N ALA A 28 -14.50 11.84 0.95
CA ALA A 28 -14.05 11.81 -0.45
C ALA A 28 -12.57 11.43 -0.55
N TYR A 29 -11.72 11.97 0.32
CA TYR A 29 -10.30 11.59 0.39
C TYR A 29 -10.14 10.11 0.79
N GLY A 30 -10.82 9.67 1.85
CA GLY A 30 -10.78 8.26 2.28
C GLY A 30 -11.23 7.29 1.19
N MET A 31 -12.32 7.61 0.50
CA MET A 31 -12.81 6.82 -0.63
C MET A 31 -11.84 6.82 -1.81
N GLU A 32 -11.17 7.93 -2.09
CA GLU A 32 -10.15 7.99 -3.13
C GLU A 32 -8.99 7.04 -2.81
N LEU A 33 -8.51 7.02 -1.56
CA LEU A 33 -7.48 6.07 -1.13
C LEU A 33 -7.96 4.62 -1.23
N LEU A 34 -9.16 4.32 -0.73
CA LEU A 34 -9.71 2.95 -0.74
C LEU A 34 -9.85 2.42 -2.17
N ILE A 35 -10.39 3.22 -3.09
CA ILE A 35 -10.56 2.81 -4.48
C ILE A 35 -9.19 2.56 -5.11
N SER A 36 -8.22 3.44 -4.89
CA SER A 36 -6.87 3.27 -5.42
C SER A 36 -6.18 2.02 -4.88
N ASP A 37 -6.30 1.73 -3.58
CA ASP A 37 -5.72 0.54 -2.96
C ASP A 37 -6.37 -0.76 -3.46
N VAL A 38 -7.70 -0.76 -3.68
CA VAL A 38 -8.40 -1.90 -4.28
C VAL A 38 -7.92 -2.14 -5.72
N LEU A 39 -7.85 -1.09 -6.54
CA LEU A 39 -7.36 -1.21 -7.92
C LEU A 39 -5.91 -1.70 -7.99
N ASN A 40 -5.05 -1.16 -7.13
CA ASN A 40 -3.67 -1.60 -6.96
C ASN A 40 -3.60 -3.08 -6.61
N THR A 41 -4.39 -3.52 -5.63
CA THR A 41 -4.40 -4.91 -5.16
C THR A 41 -4.86 -5.88 -6.26
N ILE A 42 -5.91 -5.52 -7.02
CA ILE A 42 -6.39 -6.33 -8.15
C ILE A 42 -5.27 -6.52 -9.18
N ILE A 43 -4.56 -5.45 -9.54
CA ILE A 43 -3.48 -5.51 -10.54
C ILE A 43 -2.33 -6.40 -10.06
N VAL A 44 -1.96 -6.33 -8.79
CA VAL A 44 -0.93 -7.20 -8.20
C VAL A 44 -1.35 -8.66 -8.24
N LEU A 45 -2.60 -8.97 -7.88
CA LEU A 45 -3.12 -10.34 -7.91
C LEU A 45 -3.17 -10.90 -9.33
N LEU A 46 -3.52 -10.08 -10.32
CA LEU A 46 -3.47 -10.49 -11.74
C LEU A 46 -2.05 -10.81 -12.18
N ILE A 47 -1.06 -9.97 -11.86
CA ILE A 47 0.36 -10.24 -12.19
C ILE A 47 0.81 -11.56 -11.55
N ALA A 48 0.47 -11.77 -10.27
CA ALA A 48 0.82 -12.97 -9.52
C ALA A 48 0.18 -14.25 -10.08
N LEU A 49 -1.04 -14.13 -10.60
CA LEU A 49 -1.74 -15.21 -11.26
C LEU A 49 -1.02 -15.61 -12.56
N PHE A 50 -0.64 -14.64 -13.39
CA PHE A 50 0.08 -14.89 -14.65
C PHE A 50 1.50 -15.39 -14.44
N SER A 51 2.18 -14.97 -13.37
CA SER A 51 3.54 -15.42 -13.04
C SER A 51 3.57 -16.72 -12.23
N HIS A 52 2.41 -17.30 -11.90
CA HIS A 52 2.28 -18.48 -11.02
C HIS A 52 2.90 -18.30 -9.61
N THR A 53 3.02 -17.06 -9.12
CA THR A 53 3.56 -16.75 -7.77
C THR A 53 2.47 -16.36 -6.76
N LEU A 54 1.20 -16.65 -7.07
CA LEU A 54 0.04 -16.24 -6.27
C LEU A 54 0.16 -16.50 -4.76
N PRO A 55 0.57 -17.69 -4.26
CA PRO A 55 0.70 -17.93 -2.82
C PRO A 55 1.72 -17.00 -2.16
N ALA A 56 2.87 -16.78 -2.80
CA ALA A 56 3.93 -15.91 -2.28
C ALA A 56 3.47 -14.44 -2.24
N VAL A 57 2.75 -13.99 -3.27
CA VAL A 57 2.22 -12.63 -3.34
C VAL A 57 1.11 -12.39 -2.31
N VAL A 58 0.25 -13.37 -2.05
CA VAL A 58 -0.77 -13.26 -0.99
C VAL A 58 -0.13 -13.11 0.38
N VAL A 59 0.90 -13.91 0.70
CA VAL A 59 1.65 -13.77 1.95
C VAL A 59 2.34 -12.42 2.01
N PHE A 60 2.97 -11.97 0.92
CA PHE A 60 3.58 -10.65 0.82
C PHE A 60 2.57 -9.53 1.12
N ILE A 61 1.38 -9.56 0.50
CA ILE A 61 0.34 -8.55 0.72
C ILE A 61 -0.08 -8.52 2.19
N ALA A 62 -0.32 -9.68 2.82
CA ALA A 62 -0.73 -9.75 4.22
C ALA A 62 0.32 -9.13 5.16
N VAL A 63 1.60 -9.50 4.99
CA VAL A 63 2.71 -8.97 5.79
C VAL A 63 2.91 -7.47 5.53
N PHE A 64 2.89 -7.06 4.26
CA PHE A 64 3.07 -5.66 3.86
C PHE A 64 1.93 -4.79 4.40
N MET A 65 0.68 -5.23 4.31
CA MET A 65 -0.46 -4.51 4.84
C MET A 65 -0.32 -4.32 6.34
N GLY A 66 0.00 -5.38 7.10
CA GLY A 66 0.24 -5.30 8.54
C GLY A 66 1.37 -4.35 8.90
N LEU A 67 2.50 -4.42 8.18
CA LEU A 67 3.63 -3.53 8.40
C LEU A 67 3.27 -2.06 8.12
N ARG A 68 2.60 -1.78 6.98
CA ARG A 68 2.21 -0.43 6.53
C ARG A 68 1.32 0.32 7.52
N GLN A 69 0.53 -0.40 8.34
CA GLN A 69 -0.29 0.22 9.39
C GLN A 69 0.57 0.94 10.43
N PHE A 70 1.75 0.39 10.74
CA PHE A 70 2.67 0.88 11.75
C PHE A 70 3.71 1.87 11.19
N VAL A 71 4.32 1.56 10.04
CA VAL A 71 5.38 2.41 9.47
C VAL A 71 4.82 3.64 8.75
N GLY A 72 3.55 3.61 8.34
CA GLY A 72 3.04 4.50 7.32
C GLY A 72 3.52 4.07 5.92
N GLY A 73 3.59 5.00 4.98
CA GLY A 73 4.06 4.68 3.63
C GLY A 73 4.23 5.87 2.70
N PHE A 74 5.01 5.64 1.65
CA PHE A 74 5.18 6.57 0.54
C PHE A 74 3.86 6.71 -0.25
N HIS A 75 3.32 7.92 -0.29
CA HIS A 75 2.23 8.27 -1.19
C HIS A 75 2.82 8.94 -2.42
N ALA A 76 2.75 8.26 -3.56
CA ALA A 76 3.18 8.86 -4.80
C ALA A 76 2.27 10.06 -5.14
N ASN A 77 2.85 11.11 -5.72
CA ASN A 77 2.12 12.33 -6.09
C ASN A 77 1.04 12.09 -7.16
N SER A 78 1.04 10.93 -7.81
CA SER A 78 0.00 10.54 -8.78
C SER A 78 -0.33 9.06 -8.70
N HIS A 79 -1.59 8.74 -8.98
CA HIS A 79 -2.09 7.35 -9.08
C HIS A 79 -1.31 6.53 -10.11
N LEU A 80 -0.90 7.16 -11.22
CA LEU A 80 -0.08 6.51 -12.25
C LEU A 80 1.33 6.17 -11.74
N SER A 81 1.95 7.07 -10.99
CA SER A 81 3.26 6.79 -10.39
C SER A 81 3.15 5.67 -9.35
N CYS A 82 2.08 5.64 -8.55
CA CYS A 82 1.82 4.55 -7.61
C CYS A 82 1.68 3.20 -8.33
N MET A 83 0.85 3.16 -9.37
CA MET A 83 0.67 1.98 -10.22
C MET A 83 2.00 1.50 -10.81
N PHE A 84 2.79 2.41 -11.40
CA PHE A 84 4.06 2.07 -12.01
C PHE A 84 5.06 1.50 -10.99
N THR A 85 5.20 2.15 -9.83
CA THR A 85 6.08 1.66 -8.76
C THR A 85 5.65 0.27 -8.29
N LEU A 86 4.34 0.03 -8.13
CA LEU A 86 3.80 -1.25 -7.72
C LEU A 86 4.12 -2.36 -8.73
N VAL A 87 3.86 -2.12 -10.02
CA VAL A 87 4.15 -3.08 -11.10
C VAL A 87 5.64 -3.41 -11.14
N MET A 88 6.51 -2.40 -11.06
CA MET A 88 7.97 -2.59 -11.09
C MET A 88 8.45 -3.46 -9.92
N VAL A 89 8.00 -3.16 -8.69
CA VAL A 89 8.37 -3.96 -7.50
C VAL A 89 7.90 -5.40 -7.63
N MET A 90 6.66 -5.62 -8.09
CA MET A 90 6.11 -6.97 -8.25
C MET A 90 6.79 -7.78 -9.36
N MET A 91 7.20 -7.10 -10.43
CA MET A 91 7.96 -7.72 -11.51
C MET A 91 9.33 -8.19 -11.02
N VAL A 92 10.05 -7.35 -10.26
CA VAL A 92 11.35 -7.71 -9.66
C VAL A 92 11.18 -8.86 -8.65
N PHE A 93 10.14 -8.81 -7.80
CA PHE A 93 9.86 -9.86 -6.83
C PHE A 93 9.56 -11.20 -7.51
N SER A 94 8.68 -11.20 -8.51
CA SER A 94 8.34 -12.41 -9.27
C SER A 94 9.54 -12.96 -10.04
N TYR A 95 10.34 -12.08 -10.66
CA TYR A 95 11.59 -12.47 -11.33
C TYR A 95 12.56 -13.14 -10.37
N GLY A 96 12.72 -12.58 -9.16
CA GLY A 96 13.56 -13.15 -8.10
C GLY A 96 13.11 -14.55 -7.68
N ILE A 97 11.82 -14.77 -7.49
CA ILE A 97 11.27 -16.09 -7.15
C ILE A 97 11.55 -17.12 -8.26
N CYS A 98 11.36 -16.74 -9.53
CA CYS A 98 11.46 -17.69 -10.64
C CYS A 98 12.90 -17.98 -11.09
N ASN A 99 13.85 -17.06 -10.90
CA ASN A 99 15.19 -17.16 -11.48
C ASN A 99 16.32 -17.33 -10.46
N VAL A 100 16.08 -17.07 -9.17
CA VAL A 100 17.12 -17.25 -8.14
C VAL A 100 17.08 -18.69 -7.63
N SER A 101 18.26 -19.31 -7.53
CA SER A 101 18.40 -20.66 -6.98
C SER A 101 17.87 -20.73 -5.55
N GLY A 102 17.11 -21.79 -5.24
CA GLY A 102 16.47 -21.99 -3.93
C GLY A 102 17.45 -22.01 -2.75
N HIS A 103 18.73 -22.32 -2.96
CA HIS A 103 19.76 -22.23 -1.92
C HIS A 103 20.20 -20.79 -1.62
N ILE A 104 20.12 -19.90 -2.62
CA ILE A 104 20.57 -18.50 -2.51
C ILE A 104 19.42 -17.60 -2.03
N THR A 105 18.18 -17.95 -2.35
CA THR A 105 16.97 -17.25 -1.88
C THR A 105 16.95 -16.96 -0.38
N PRO A 106 17.14 -17.94 0.54
CA PRO A 106 17.12 -17.66 1.98
C PRO A 106 18.25 -16.72 2.43
N ILE A 107 19.43 -16.81 1.79
CA ILE A 107 20.58 -15.94 2.10
C ILE A 107 20.23 -14.49 1.78
N PHE A 108 19.66 -14.23 0.60
CA PHE A 108 19.20 -12.89 0.23
C PHE A 108 18.07 -12.40 1.15
N SER A 109 17.08 -13.25 1.45
CA SER A 109 15.96 -12.88 2.33
C SER A 109 16.43 -12.47 3.73
N ILE A 110 17.34 -13.23 4.35
CA ILE A 110 17.90 -12.90 5.66
C ILE A 110 18.68 -11.58 5.60
N SER A 111 19.50 -11.39 4.56
CA SER A 111 20.26 -10.16 4.36
C SER A 111 19.35 -8.93 4.26
N PHE A 112 18.27 -9.00 3.46
CA PHE A 112 17.29 -7.93 3.35
C PHE A 112 16.60 -7.62 4.69
N ILE A 113 16.23 -8.64 5.46
CA ILE A 113 15.60 -8.45 6.78
C ILE A 113 16.56 -7.75 7.74
N MET A 114 17.84 -8.15 7.78
CA MET A 114 18.85 -7.56 8.65
C MET A 114 19.10 -6.08 8.34
N ILE A 115 18.94 -5.67 7.09
CA ILE A 115 19.08 -4.27 6.68
C ILE A 115 17.76 -3.49 6.91
N ALA A 116 16.62 -4.08 6.57
CA ALA A 116 15.32 -3.41 6.63
C ALA A 116 14.84 -3.17 8.06
N LEU A 117 15.02 -4.13 8.98
CA LEU A 117 14.52 -4.00 10.35
C LEU A 117 15.09 -2.78 11.10
N PRO A 118 16.41 -2.53 11.13
CA PRO A 118 16.96 -1.32 11.75
C PRO A 118 16.42 -0.03 11.13
N ILE A 119 16.30 0.02 9.80
CA ILE A 119 15.77 1.19 9.08
C ILE A 119 14.32 1.46 9.49
N ILE A 120 13.49 0.42 9.53
CA ILE A 120 12.09 0.50 9.97
C ILE A 120 12.04 1.01 11.42
N LEU A 121 12.80 0.43 12.34
CA LEU A 121 12.76 0.82 13.75
C LEU A 121 13.26 2.26 14.02
N CYS A 122 14.18 2.78 13.21
CA CYS A 122 14.70 4.14 13.37
C CYS A 122 13.84 5.22 12.69
N ILE A 123 13.05 4.87 11.68
CA ILE A 123 12.34 5.84 10.83
C ILE A 123 10.82 5.77 11.02
N ALA A 124 10.29 4.67 11.56
CA ALA A 124 8.88 4.51 11.86
C ALA A 124 8.47 5.23 13.16
N PRO A 125 7.27 5.81 13.23
CA PRO A 125 6.31 6.05 12.14
C PRO A 125 6.68 7.29 11.31
N VAL A 126 6.61 7.19 9.98
CA VAL A 126 6.89 8.35 9.11
C VAL A 126 5.71 9.34 9.17
N PRO A 127 5.93 10.59 9.61
CA PRO A 127 4.86 11.58 9.69
C PRO A 127 4.37 11.96 8.28
N HIS A 128 3.05 12.04 8.10
CA HIS A 128 2.42 12.46 6.85
C HIS A 128 1.65 13.78 7.06
N PRO A 129 1.77 14.79 6.18
CA PRO A 129 1.13 16.10 6.36
C PRO A 129 -0.39 16.03 6.59
N ASN A 130 -1.07 15.06 5.97
CA ASN A 130 -2.52 14.89 6.07
C ASN A 130 -2.96 13.88 7.16
N LYS A 131 -2.04 13.39 7.99
CA LYS A 131 -2.33 12.53 9.15
C LYS A 131 -1.63 13.11 10.40
N PRO A 132 -2.23 14.08 11.10
CA PRO A 132 -1.66 14.62 12.32
C PRO A 132 -1.50 13.48 13.34
N MET A 133 -0.27 13.22 13.74
CA MET A 133 0.08 12.18 14.69
C MET A 133 -0.13 12.73 16.10
N SER A 134 -0.81 11.99 16.97
CA SER A 134 -0.90 12.38 18.39
C SER A 134 0.51 12.45 18.98
N GLU A 135 0.74 13.41 19.88
CA GLU A 135 2.06 13.68 20.49
C GLU A 135 2.67 12.44 21.19
N GLU A 136 1.86 11.44 21.54
CA GLU A 136 2.29 10.17 22.17
C GLU A 136 3.05 9.21 21.24
N LEU A 137 2.98 9.40 19.92
CA LEU A 137 3.69 8.59 18.91
C LEU A 137 4.93 9.28 18.33
N LYS A 138 5.20 10.52 18.76
CA LYS A 138 6.50 11.17 18.51
C LYS A 138 7.46 10.62 19.56
N GLN A 139 8.41 9.80 19.13
CA GLN A 139 9.58 9.47 19.97
C GLN A 139 10.24 10.74 20.49
#